data_AF-A0A8B7NDQ4-F1
#
_entry.id   AF-A0A8B7NDQ4-F1
#
_cell.length_a   1.000
_cell.length_b   1.000
_cell.length_c   1.000
_cell.angle_alpha   90.00
_cell.angle_beta   90.00
_cell.angle_gamma   90.00
#
_symmetry.space_group_name_H-M   'P 1'
#
loop_
_entity.id
_entity.type
_entity.pdbx_description
1 polymer ?
#
loop_
_entity_poly.entity_id
_entity_poly.type
_entity_poly.pdbx_seq_one_letter_code
_entity_poly.pdbx_strand_id
1 'polypeptide(L)'
;MHTTPVNCAKMFTKKTYGGKSFPGPGGRYAQPFGGYPTTGRGPTLLPFPFVPIRDLKLKDRVSGKFDQETNTKCLHEMAVLLACYKKHDFAQAPCAVEATSLTNCHNKIREEIVTRKAKEKVGDMNPGAKRLNRRQVNSLLQRYPQKIDEEVYGKPRN
;
A
#
# COMPACT_ATOMS: atom_id res chain seq x y z
N MET A 1 3.24 -19.77 -66.80
CA MET A 1 2.98 -20.27 -65.43
C MET A 1 1.53 -19.96 -65.12
N HIS A 2 0.65 -20.95 -65.26
CA HIS A 2 -0.79 -20.79 -65.14
C HIS A 2 -1.23 -20.84 -63.67
N THR A 3 -2.12 -19.94 -63.31
CA THR A 3 -2.84 -19.83 -62.04
C THR A 3 -4.01 -20.82 -61.96
N THR A 4 -4.19 -21.50 -60.82
CA THR A 4 -5.52 -21.88 -60.31
C THR A 4 -5.56 -21.89 -58.77
N PRO A 5 -6.75 -21.64 -58.17
CA PRO A 5 -6.91 -21.19 -56.79
C PRO A 5 -7.09 -22.33 -55.76
N VAL A 6 -6.66 -22.06 -54.52
CA VAL A 6 -6.91 -22.92 -53.36
C VAL A 6 -8.33 -22.71 -52.86
N ASN A 7 -9.10 -23.79 -52.92
CA ASN A 7 -10.49 -23.88 -52.52
C ASN A 7 -10.56 -24.09 -50.99
N CYS A 8 -11.02 -23.07 -50.25
CA CYS A 8 -11.10 -23.11 -48.78
C CYS A 8 -12.56 -23.34 -48.34
N ALA A 9 -13.01 -24.58 -48.44
CA ALA A 9 -14.30 -25.01 -47.89
C ALA A 9 -14.09 -26.30 -47.08
N LYS A 10 -14.13 -26.19 -45.73
CA LYS A 10 -14.49 -27.27 -44.82
C LYS A 10 -14.81 -26.72 -43.42
N MET A 11 -16.11 -26.57 -43.19
CA MET A 11 -16.86 -27.01 -42.01
C MET A 11 -16.28 -26.72 -40.61
N PHE A 12 -16.72 -25.63 -39.99
CA PHE A 12 -16.79 -25.53 -38.53
C PHE A 12 -18.11 -26.12 -38.05
N THR A 13 -18.10 -27.38 -37.62
CA THR A 13 -19.19 -27.97 -36.87
C THR A 13 -19.16 -27.44 -35.42
N LYS A 14 -20.27 -26.84 -34.98
CA LYS A 14 -20.44 -26.41 -33.58
C LYS A 14 -20.51 -27.65 -32.68
N LYS A 15 -19.43 -27.92 -31.95
CA LYS A 15 -19.45 -28.83 -30.80
C LYS A 15 -20.18 -28.13 -29.64
N THR A 16 -21.46 -28.44 -29.44
CA THR A 16 -22.17 -28.13 -28.21
C THR A 16 -21.77 -29.16 -27.16
N TYR A 17 -20.91 -28.77 -26.22
CA TYR A 17 -20.71 -29.54 -24.99
C TYR A 17 -21.47 -28.87 -23.87
N GLY A 18 -22.49 -29.56 -23.36
CA GLY A 18 -23.18 -29.20 -22.14
C GLY A 18 -22.21 -29.22 -20.96
N GLY A 19 -21.93 -28.05 -20.40
CA GLY A 19 -21.16 -27.89 -19.17
C GLY A 19 -22.11 -27.60 -18.01
N LYS A 20 -22.28 -28.59 -17.12
CA LYS A 20 -23.04 -28.49 -15.88
C LYS A 20 -22.46 -27.37 -15.01
N SER A 21 -23.32 -26.47 -14.53
CA SER A 21 -22.98 -25.53 -13.47
C SER A 21 -22.73 -26.29 -12.17
N PHE A 22 -21.47 -26.36 -11.73
CA PHE A 22 -21.14 -26.81 -10.38
C PHE A 22 -21.30 -25.62 -9.41
N PRO A 23 -22.18 -25.70 -8.39
CA PRO A 23 -22.13 -24.74 -7.30
C PRO A 23 -20.99 -25.14 -6.36
N GLY A 24 -19.93 -24.33 -6.34
CA GLY A 24 -18.88 -24.45 -5.33
C GLY A 24 -19.41 -24.05 -3.94
N PRO A 25 -18.99 -24.72 -2.86
CA PRO A 25 -19.49 -24.43 -1.52
C PRO A 25 -18.77 -23.21 -0.93
N GLY A 26 -19.52 -22.25 -0.37
CA GLY A 26 -18.99 -21.35 0.66
C GLY A 26 -18.82 -19.86 0.34
N GLY A 27 -19.44 -19.30 -0.70
CA GLY A 27 -19.41 -17.85 -0.93
C GLY A 27 -20.43 -17.08 -0.07
N ARG A 28 -20.08 -16.71 1.17
CA ARG A 28 -20.86 -15.80 2.05
C ARG A 28 -20.86 -14.33 1.58
N TYR A 29 -21.03 -14.10 0.29
CA TYR A 29 -21.27 -12.76 -0.26
C TYR A 29 -22.49 -12.87 -1.19
N ALA A 30 -23.67 -12.95 -0.57
CA ALA A 30 -24.94 -12.83 -1.28
C ALA A 30 -24.97 -11.44 -1.94
N GLN A 31 -25.09 -11.42 -3.27
CA GLN A 31 -24.99 -10.23 -4.10
C GLN A 31 -26.13 -9.24 -3.76
N PRO A 32 -25.84 -8.02 -3.29
CA PRO A 32 -26.86 -6.99 -3.19
C PRO A 32 -26.90 -6.24 -4.52
N PHE A 33 -27.78 -6.70 -5.41
CA PHE A 33 -28.20 -6.05 -6.67
C PHE A 33 -27.13 -5.83 -7.75
N GLY A 34 -27.36 -6.46 -8.90
CA GLY A 34 -26.57 -6.34 -10.13
C GLY A 34 -25.85 -7.64 -10.48
N GLY A 35 -26.31 -8.33 -11.53
CA GLY A 35 -25.61 -9.49 -12.07
C GLY A 35 -24.28 -9.06 -12.70
N TYR A 36 -23.21 -9.80 -12.43
CA TYR A 36 -21.95 -9.62 -13.14
C TYR A 36 -22.16 -9.89 -14.64
N PRO A 37 -21.56 -9.11 -15.56
CA PRO A 37 -21.67 -9.36 -16.98
C PRO A 37 -21.11 -10.75 -17.30
N THR A 38 -21.94 -11.60 -17.88
CA THR A 38 -21.59 -13.00 -18.23
C THR A 38 -20.53 -13.08 -19.33
N THR A 39 -20.24 -11.98 -20.03
CA THR A 39 -19.18 -11.91 -21.06
C THR A 39 -18.42 -10.58 -20.96
N GLY A 40 -17.10 -10.61 -21.17
CA GLY A 40 -16.23 -9.43 -21.14
C GLY A 40 -16.34 -8.49 -22.35
N ARG A 41 -17.43 -8.57 -23.13
CA ARG A 41 -17.67 -7.76 -24.33
C ARG A 41 -18.73 -6.67 -24.13
N GLY A 42 -19.45 -6.68 -23.01
CA GLY A 42 -20.42 -5.64 -22.67
C GLY A 42 -19.79 -4.52 -21.84
N PRO A 43 -20.29 -3.27 -21.94
CA PRO A 43 -19.87 -2.20 -21.05
C PRO A 43 -20.21 -2.56 -19.60
N THR A 44 -19.29 -2.29 -18.68
CA THR A 44 -19.57 -2.39 -17.24
C THR A 44 -20.70 -1.43 -16.91
N LEU A 45 -21.86 -1.96 -16.53
CA LEU A 45 -22.98 -1.14 -16.07
C LEU A 45 -22.54 -0.42 -14.78
N LEU A 46 -22.39 0.90 -14.87
CA LEU A 46 -22.17 1.75 -13.70
C LEU A 46 -23.51 2.04 -13.04
N PRO A 47 -23.57 2.05 -11.69
CA PRO A 47 -22.45 1.88 -10.77
C PRO A 47 -22.06 0.40 -10.60
N PHE A 48 -20.76 0.09 -10.68
CA PHE A 48 -20.24 -1.21 -10.27
C PHE A 48 -20.57 -1.40 -8.79
N PRO A 49 -21.17 -2.53 -8.36
CA PRO A 49 -21.52 -2.74 -6.96
C PRO A 49 -20.25 -2.91 -6.13
N PHE A 50 -19.67 -1.81 -5.66
CA PHE A 50 -18.63 -1.82 -4.66
C PHE A 50 -19.27 -2.20 -3.32
N VAL A 51 -18.92 -3.38 -2.81
CA VAL A 51 -19.29 -3.80 -1.46
C VAL A 51 -18.15 -3.39 -0.54
N PRO A 52 -18.26 -2.27 0.21
CA PRO A 52 -17.22 -1.87 1.14
C PRO A 52 -17.07 -2.92 2.25
N ILE A 53 -15.84 -3.42 2.46
CA ILE A 53 -15.50 -4.23 3.64
C ILE A 53 -15.53 -3.38 4.92
N ARG A 54 -15.36 -2.06 4.78
CA ARG A 54 -15.42 -1.08 5.87
C ARG A 54 -16.26 0.09 5.42
N ASP A 55 -17.05 0.62 6.33
CA ASP A 55 -17.83 1.83 6.13
C ASP A 55 -16.98 2.92 5.46
N LEU A 56 -17.53 3.52 4.41
CA LEU A 56 -16.89 4.58 3.63
C LEU A 56 -17.00 5.94 4.35
N LYS A 57 -16.67 5.95 5.64
CA LYS A 57 -16.68 7.13 6.50
C LYS A 57 -15.31 7.33 7.13
N LEU A 58 -14.90 8.58 7.29
CA LEU A 58 -13.70 8.87 8.05
C LEU A 58 -13.96 8.51 9.52
N LYS A 59 -12.94 7.99 10.19
CA LYS A 59 -12.96 7.76 11.63
C LYS A 59 -12.36 8.97 12.34
N ASP A 60 -12.74 9.18 13.61
CA ASP A 60 -12.19 10.28 14.43
C ASP A 60 -10.73 10.06 14.87
N ARG A 61 -10.05 9.05 14.31
CA ARG A 61 -8.64 8.77 14.57
C ARG A 61 -7.93 8.27 13.31
N VAL A 62 -6.72 8.74 13.11
CA VAL A 62 -5.77 8.22 12.12
C VAL A 62 -4.81 7.22 12.76
N SER A 63 -4.32 6.28 11.95
CA SER A 63 -3.30 5.29 12.33
C SER A 63 -1.93 5.69 11.81
N GLY A 64 -0.93 5.83 12.67
CA GLY A 64 0.46 6.10 12.32
C GLY A 64 1.25 4.81 12.16
N LYS A 65 0.65 3.80 11.51
CA LYS A 65 1.28 2.49 11.32
C LYS A 65 2.52 2.59 10.41
N PHE A 66 2.62 3.64 9.60
CA PHE A 66 3.64 3.78 8.55
C PHE A 66 4.53 5.02 8.69
N ASP A 67 4.53 5.71 9.84
CA ASP A 67 5.44 6.85 10.04
C ASP A 67 6.90 6.41 10.29
N GLN A 68 7.20 5.09 10.21
CA GLN A 68 8.55 4.57 10.31
C GLN A 68 9.24 4.63 8.95
N GLU A 69 10.32 5.40 8.87
CA GLU A 69 11.23 5.36 7.74
C GLU A 69 11.87 3.98 7.65
N THR A 70 11.63 3.27 6.54
CA THR A 70 12.19 1.93 6.27
C THR A 70 13.61 1.96 5.73
N ASN A 71 14.15 3.15 5.45
CA ASN A 71 15.48 3.29 4.88
C ASN A 71 16.54 3.01 5.96
N THR A 72 17.40 2.04 5.68
CA THR A 72 18.57 1.74 6.50
C THR A 72 19.49 2.94 6.54
N LYS A 73 19.89 3.30 7.76
CA LYS A 73 20.64 4.50 8.08
C LYS A 73 22.15 4.20 8.00
N CYS A 74 22.95 5.15 7.56
CA CYS A 74 24.42 5.03 7.38
C CYS A 74 24.93 3.99 6.36
N LEU A 75 24.11 3.58 5.39
CA LEU A 75 24.56 2.61 4.37
C LEU A 75 25.81 3.05 3.60
N HIS A 76 25.92 4.35 3.30
CA HIS A 76 27.05 4.90 2.57
C HIS A 76 28.37 4.69 3.33
N GLU A 77 28.42 5.14 4.58
CA GLU A 77 29.60 5.00 5.45
C GLU A 77 29.98 3.53 5.68
N MET A 78 28.98 2.65 5.81
CA MET A 78 29.22 1.21 5.91
C MET A 78 29.88 0.67 4.65
N ALA A 79 29.42 1.07 3.46
CA ALA A 79 29.99 0.62 2.20
C ALA A 79 31.44 1.09 2.00
N VAL A 80 31.74 2.34 2.36
CA VAL A 80 33.10 2.90 2.24
C VAL A 80 34.08 2.19 3.18
N LEU A 81 33.67 1.98 4.43
CA LEU A 81 34.48 1.25 5.42
C LEU A 81 34.78 -0.19 4.96
N LEU A 82 33.78 -0.88 4.41
CA LEU A 82 33.97 -2.23 3.87
C LEU A 82 34.86 -2.23 2.63
N ALA A 83 34.82 -1.18 1.80
CA ALA A 83 35.72 -1.03 0.66
C ALA A 83 37.17 -0.82 1.11
N CYS A 84 37.40 -0.09 2.19
CA CYS A 84 38.73 0.07 2.79
C CYS A 84 39.25 -1.27 3.35
N TYR A 85 38.43 -1.99 4.10
CA TYR A 85 38.82 -3.28 4.66
C TYR A 85 39.17 -4.32 3.59
N LYS A 86 38.48 -4.32 2.45
CA LYS A 86 38.84 -5.21 1.32
C LYS A 86 40.22 -4.93 0.73
N LYS A 87 40.74 -3.71 0.83
CA LYS A 87 42.06 -3.33 0.28
C LYS A 87 43.21 -3.64 1.22
N HIS A 88 42.92 -3.80 2.51
CA HIS A 88 43.92 -3.91 3.57
C HIS A 88 43.74 -5.16 4.43
N ASP A 89 43.13 -6.22 3.89
CA ASP A 89 42.88 -7.49 4.59
C ASP A 89 42.26 -7.30 5.99
N PHE A 90 41.32 -6.37 6.09
CA PHE A 90 40.61 -6.02 7.33
C PHE A 90 41.49 -5.47 8.46
N ALA A 91 42.69 -4.97 8.15
CA ALA A 91 43.50 -4.24 9.12
C ALA A 91 42.82 -2.91 9.52
N GLN A 92 42.68 -2.67 10.83
CA GLN A 92 42.00 -1.49 11.35
C GLN A 92 42.82 -0.20 11.26
N ALA A 93 44.16 -0.30 11.35
CA ALA A 93 45.06 0.86 11.32
C ALA A 93 44.88 1.75 10.06
N PRO A 94 44.85 1.22 8.82
CA PRO A 94 44.69 2.05 7.63
C PRO A 94 43.26 2.60 7.43
N CYS A 95 42.25 2.00 8.07
CA CYS A 95 40.84 2.34 7.87
C CYS A 95 40.21 3.11 9.05
N ALA A 96 41.05 3.69 9.92
CA ALA A 96 40.59 4.45 11.08
C ALA A 96 39.68 5.64 10.69
N VAL A 97 39.96 6.31 9.57
CA VAL A 97 39.15 7.44 9.10
C VAL A 97 37.71 6.99 8.79
N GLU A 98 37.56 5.91 8.03
CA GLU A 98 36.24 5.39 7.65
C GLU A 98 35.48 4.83 8.86
N ALA A 99 36.20 4.23 9.82
CA ALA A 99 35.62 3.79 11.09
C ALA A 99 35.05 4.96 11.90
N THR A 100 35.75 6.10 11.96
CA THR A 100 35.25 7.29 12.66
C THR A 100 34.05 7.92 11.94
N SER A 101 34.03 7.91 10.60
CA SER A 101 32.88 8.42 9.84
C SER A 101 31.61 7.62 10.12
N LEU A 102 31.73 6.28 10.13
CA LEU A 102 30.61 5.40 10.44
C LEU A 102 30.04 5.63 11.85
N THR A 103 30.91 5.73 12.86
CA THR A 103 30.46 5.94 14.25
C THR A 103 29.80 7.31 14.42
N ASN A 104 30.34 8.35 13.77
CA ASN A 104 29.74 9.68 13.77
C ASN A 104 28.35 9.69 13.12
N CYS A 105 28.18 9.02 11.98
CA CYS A 105 26.87 8.87 11.35
C CYS A 105 25.88 8.16 12.28
N HIS A 106 26.30 7.07 12.93
CA HIS A 106 25.45 6.30 13.83
C HIS A 106 24.99 7.11 15.04
N ASN A 107 25.89 7.89 15.65
CA ASN A 107 25.58 8.72 16.80
C ASN A 107 24.58 9.84 16.45
N LYS A 108 24.81 10.54 15.33
CA LYS A 108 23.87 11.58 14.85
C LYS A 108 22.47 11.02 14.65
N ILE A 109 22.34 9.87 14.01
CA ILE A 109 21.04 9.27 13.72
C ILE A 109 20.37 8.75 14.99
N ARG A 110 21.15 8.23 15.95
CA ARG A 110 20.62 7.85 17.27
C ARG A 110 20.01 9.07 17.97
N GLU A 111 20.69 10.21 17.97
CA GLU A 111 20.20 11.46 18.55
C GLU A 111 18.96 11.98 17.84
N GLU A 112 18.95 11.95 16.50
CA GLU A 112 17.78 12.32 15.69
C GLU A 112 16.56 11.45 16.01
N ILE A 113 16.74 10.13 16.16
CA ILE A 113 15.63 9.23 16.52
C ILE A 113 15.09 9.56 17.91
N VAL A 114 15.97 9.83 18.88
CA VAL A 114 15.57 10.19 20.24
C VAL A 114 14.81 11.51 20.25
N THR A 115 15.34 12.54 19.58
CA THR A 115 14.70 13.86 19.50
C THR A 115 13.39 13.80 18.72
N ARG A 116 13.30 13.03 17.63
CA ARG A 116 12.06 12.81 16.87
C ARG A 116 11.00 12.15 17.76
N LYS A 117 11.35 11.07 18.46
CA LYS A 117 10.43 10.40 19.41
C LYS A 117 10.00 11.31 20.56
N ALA A 118 10.89 12.17 21.05
CA ALA A 118 10.56 13.16 22.07
C ALA A 118 9.54 14.17 21.53
N LYS A 119 9.78 14.75 20.35
CA LYS A 119 8.85 15.66 19.67
C LYS A 119 7.49 15.02 19.40
N GLU A 120 7.49 13.75 18.97
CA GLU A 120 6.27 12.98 18.77
C GLU A 120 5.47 12.79 20.06
N LYS A 121 6.13 12.63 21.21
CA LYS A 121 5.48 12.47 22.51
C LYS A 121 4.82 13.74 22.99
N VAL A 122 5.54 14.86 22.91
CA VAL A 122 5.10 16.17 23.42
C VAL A 122 3.84 16.62 22.67
N GLY A 123 3.76 16.37 21.36
CA GLY A 123 2.50 16.56 20.62
C GLY A 123 2.03 18.01 20.53
N ASP A 124 2.94 18.97 20.71
CA ASP A 124 2.64 20.41 20.65
C ASP A 124 2.01 20.78 19.31
N MET A 125 0.88 21.48 19.34
CA MET A 125 0.25 21.98 18.12
C MET A 125 1.09 23.14 17.58
N ASN A 126 1.85 22.91 16.51
CA ASN A 126 2.57 23.98 15.82
C ASN A 126 1.62 24.65 14.80
N PRO A 127 1.13 25.88 15.04
CA PRO A 127 0.24 26.56 14.12
C PRO A 127 1.00 26.89 12.82
N GLY A 128 0.56 26.34 11.70
CA GLY A 128 1.12 26.62 10.36
C GLY A 128 1.98 25.50 9.75
N ALA A 129 2.19 24.39 10.44
CA ALA A 129 2.91 23.25 9.86
C ALA A 129 2.07 22.54 8.76
N LYS A 130 2.64 22.36 7.56
CA LYS A 130 2.00 21.65 6.43
C LYS A 130 1.79 20.15 6.69
N ARG A 131 2.61 19.55 7.56
CA ARG A 131 2.52 18.14 7.96
C ARG A 131 2.42 18.07 9.48
N LEU A 132 1.30 17.55 9.95
CA LEU A 132 1.04 17.34 11.38
C LEU A 132 1.33 15.87 11.74
N ASN A 133 1.88 15.67 12.94
CA ASN A 133 2.07 14.34 13.51
C ASN A 133 0.71 13.69 13.80
N ARG A 134 0.63 12.36 13.74
CA ARG A 134 -0.58 11.57 14.02
C ARG A 134 -1.26 11.98 15.34
N ARG A 135 -0.48 12.29 16.39
CA ARG A 135 -1.04 12.73 17.68
C ARG A 135 -1.76 14.08 17.59
N GLN A 136 -1.17 15.03 16.85
CA GLN A 136 -1.77 16.34 16.60
C GLN A 136 -3.03 16.20 15.73
N VAL A 137 -2.99 15.36 14.70
CA VAL A 137 -4.18 15.10 13.87
C VAL A 137 -5.29 14.45 14.70
N ASN A 138 -4.97 13.47 15.54
CA ASN A 138 -5.96 12.83 16.40
C ASN A 138 -6.58 13.79 17.42
N SER A 139 -5.80 14.71 18.00
CA SER A 139 -6.36 15.70 18.92
C SER A 139 -7.27 16.70 18.20
N LEU A 140 -6.99 17.02 16.93
CA LEU A 140 -7.89 17.84 16.10
C LEU A 140 -9.18 17.10 15.73
N LEU A 141 -9.08 15.85 15.27
CA LEU A 141 -10.25 15.04 14.89
C LEU A 141 -11.16 14.75 16.10
N GLN A 142 -10.60 14.62 17.30
CA GLN A 142 -11.40 14.49 18.52
C GLN A 142 -12.17 15.76 18.88
N ARG A 143 -11.61 16.95 18.59
CA ARG A 143 -12.29 18.23 18.84
C ARG A 143 -13.39 18.49 17.81
N TYR A 144 -13.19 18.05 16.57
CA TYR A 144 -14.10 18.24 15.45
C TYR A 144 -14.48 16.89 14.83
N PRO A 145 -15.35 16.10 15.50
CA PRO A 145 -15.77 14.80 15.00
C PRO A 145 -16.59 14.95 13.71
N GLN A 146 -16.52 13.95 12.84
CA GLN A 146 -17.29 13.97 11.60
C GLN A 146 -18.76 13.64 11.88
N LYS A 147 -19.66 14.48 11.38
CA LYS A 147 -21.10 14.18 11.34
C LYS A 147 -21.33 13.20 10.20
N ILE A 148 -21.73 11.98 10.53
CA ILE A 148 -22.05 10.96 9.55
C ILE A 148 -23.54 11.13 9.24
N ASP A 149 -23.86 11.63 8.05
CA ASP A 149 -25.23 11.64 7.57
C ASP A 149 -25.59 10.21 7.15
N GLU A 150 -26.35 9.50 8.00
CA GLU A 150 -26.69 8.08 7.84
C GLU A 150 -27.50 7.79 6.56
N GLU A 151 -28.08 8.80 5.91
CA GLU A 151 -28.92 8.61 4.72
C GLU A 151 -28.15 8.15 3.47
N VAL A 152 -26.84 8.38 3.38
CA VAL A 152 -26.04 8.06 2.18
C VAL A 152 -25.41 6.67 2.23
N TYR A 153 -25.30 6.07 3.41
CA TYR A 153 -24.59 4.80 3.61
C TYR A 153 -25.53 3.74 4.17
N GLY A 154 -25.96 2.82 3.30
CA GLY A 154 -26.93 1.76 3.61
C GLY A 154 -26.73 1.10 4.97
N LYS A 155 -27.83 1.03 5.73
CA LYS A 155 -27.94 0.49 7.10
C LYS A 155 -27.25 -0.87 7.24
N PRO A 156 -26.43 -1.11 8.28
CA PRO A 156 -25.91 -2.44 8.57
C PRO A 156 -27.08 -3.36 8.94
N ARG A 157 -27.08 -4.59 8.40
CA ARG A 157 -28.04 -5.62 8.82
C ARG A 157 -27.60 -6.19 10.17
N ASN A 158 -28.52 -6.16 11.15
CA ASN A 158 -28.41 -6.88 12.42
C ASN A 158 -28.24 -8.38 12.21
#